data_AF-A0A7X9E0I7-F1
#
_entry.id   AF-A0A7X9E0I7-F1
#
_cell.length_a   1.000
_cell.length_b   1.000
_cell.length_c   1.000
_cell.angle_alpha   90.00
_cell.angle_beta   90.00
_cell.angle_gamma   90.00
#
_symmetry.space_group_name_H-M   'P 1'
#
loop_
_entity.id
_entity.type
_entity.pdbx_description
1 polymer ?
#
loop_
_entity_poly.entity_id
_entity_poly.type
_entity_poly.pdbx_seq_one_letter_code
_entity_poly.pdbx_strand_id
1 'polypeptide(L)'
;MKILVGSKNPVKIDAVHEALSRYFENIEVVGYEVDSGVSIQPVGDETFTGAKNRALNLKTLDRLNNINADLFVGIEGGIAKEYNKWFAFGCMCIVDKSGNIGFGTSPHFELPNIVVEKLLK
;
A
#
# COMPACT_ATOMS: atom_id res chain seq x y z
N MET A 1 -16.20 -2.39 -11.59
CA MET A 1 -14.89 -3.01 -11.29
C MET A 1 -14.71 -3.07 -9.78
N LYS A 2 -14.42 -4.24 -9.21
CA LYS A 2 -14.25 -4.38 -7.75
C LYS A 2 -12.77 -4.35 -7.39
N ILE A 3 -12.40 -3.45 -6.47
CA ILE A 3 -11.02 -3.21 -6.05
C ILE A 3 -10.93 -3.41 -4.55
N LEU A 4 -10.00 -4.26 -4.11
CA LEU A 4 -9.73 -4.45 -2.68
C LEU A 4 -8.54 -3.61 -2.25
N VAL A 5 -8.63 -2.99 -1.08
CA VAL A 5 -7.54 -2.20 -0.48
C VAL A 5 -7.10 -2.84 0.82
N GLY A 6 -5.79 -2.99 1.02
CA GLY A 6 -5.18 -3.64 2.20
C GLY A 6 -5.15 -2.77 3.45
N SER A 7 -6.19 -1.96 3.66
CA SER A 7 -6.39 -1.10 4.82
C SER A 7 -7.87 -0.76 5.01
N LYS A 8 -8.27 -0.56 6.27
CA LYS A 8 -9.57 0.03 6.64
C LYS A 8 -9.53 1.55 6.83
N ASN A 9 -8.37 2.18 6.63
CA ASN A 9 -8.25 3.64 6.76
C ASN A 9 -9.00 4.32 5.61
N PRO A 10 -10.03 5.16 5.89
CA PRO A 10 -10.83 5.80 4.84
C PRO A 10 -9.97 6.64 3.89
N VAL A 11 -8.91 7.31 4.38
CA VAL A 11 -8.01 8.11 3.53
C VAL A 11 -7.31 7.25 2.48
N LYS A 12 -6.92 6.02 2.83
CA LYS A 12 -6.27 5.09 1.88
C LYS A 12 -7.27 4.54 0.86
N ILE A 13 -8.50 4.27 1.29
CA ILE A 13 -9.58 3.78 0.43
C ILE A 13 -9.96 4.88 -0.58
N ASP A 14 -10.17 6.10 -0.09
CA ASP A 14 -10.53 7.26 -0.91
C ASP A 14 -9.42 7.61 -1.90
N ALA A 15 -8.13 7.53 -1.52
CA ALA A 15 -7.02 7.74 -2.42
C ALA A 15 -7.01 6.74 -3.60
N VAL A 16 -7.32 5.47 -3.33
CA VAL A 16 -7.44 4.44 -4.39
C VAL A 16 -8.64 4.72 -5.28
N HIS A 17 -9.78 5.08 -4.68
CA HIS A 17 -10.97 5.45 -5.43
C HIS A 17 -10.68 6.63 -6.36
N GLU A 18 -10.18 7.75 -5.82
CA GLU A 18 -9.85 8.95 -6.60
C GLU A 18 -8.87 8.65 -7.75
N ALA A 19 -7.81 7.89 -7.49
CA ALA A 19 -6.81 7.56 -8.50
C ALA A 19 -7.39 6.69 -9.63
N LEU A 20 -8.13 5.63 -9.28
CA LEU A 20 -8.63 4.65 -10.25
C LEU A 20 -9.89 5.13 -10.97
N SER A 21 -10.69 6.02 -10.38
CA SER A 21 -11.82 6.67 -11.07
C SER A 21 -11.40 7.50 -12.29
N ARG A 22 -10.12 7.87 -12.41
CA ARG A 22 -9.60 8.58 -13.59
C ARG A 22 -9.40 7.67 -14.81
N TYR A 23 -9.36 6.35 -14.59
CA TYR A 23 -9.06 5.36 -15.63
C TYR A 23 -10.22 4.39 -15.86
N PHE A 24 -11.08 4.19 -14.86
CA PHE A 24 -12.16 3.22 -14.89
C PHE A 24 -13.47 3.84 -14.41
N GLU A 25 -14.57 3.44 -15.05
CA GLU A 25 -15.94 3.81 -14.65
C GLU A 25 -16.54 2.74 -13.73
N ASN A 26 -17.54 3.12 -12.93
CA ASN A 26 -18.32 2.21 -12.06
C ASN A 26 -17.42 1.32 -11.18
N ILE A 27 -16.52 1.93 -10.43
CA ILE A 27 -15.63 1.24 -9.50
C ILE A 27 -16.27 1.08 -8.11
N GLU A 28 -16.01 -0.05 -7.46
CA GLU A 28 -16.35 -0.33 -6.06
C GLU A 28 -15.04 -0.61 -5.32
N VAL A 29 -14.70 0.23 -4.34
CA VAL A 29 -13.47 0.10 -3.56
C VAL A 29 -13.81 -0.33 -2.15
N VAL A 30 -13.25 -1.46 -1.71
CA VAL A 30 -13.55 -2.05 -0.39
C VAL A 30 -12.26 -2.30 0.38
N GLY A 31 -12.20 -1.77 1.61
CA GLY A 31 -11.07 -1.93 2.50
C GLY A 31 -11.13 -3.22 3.33
N TYR A 32 -10.04 -3.97 3.35
CA TYR A 32 -9.85 -5.14 4.20
C TYR A 32 -8.60 -4.98 5.07
N GLU A 33 -8.67 -5.56 6.26
CA GLU A 33 -7.53 -5.63 7.16
C GLU A 33 -6.70 -6.88 6.82
N VAL A 34 -5.45 -6.66 6.46
CA VAL A 34 -4.49 -7.71 6.10
C VAL A 34 -3.12 -7.36 6.68
N ASP A 35 -2.34 -8.38 7.01
CA ASP A 35 -1.00 -8.22 7.56
C ASP A 35 -0.01 -7.75 6.47
N SER A 36 0.96 -6.90 6.84
CA SER A 36 2.06 -6.48 5.96
C SER A 36 3.27 -7.40 6.02
N GLY A 37 3.39 -8.23 7.06
CA GLY A 37 4.50 -9.16 7.29
C GLY A 37 5.84 -8.47 7.52
N VAL A 38 5.84 -7.17 7.83
CA VAL A 38 7.04 -6.35 8.07
C VAL A 38 6.89 -5.56 9.37
N SER A 39 7.93 -4.85 9.76
CA SER A 39 7.94 -4.00 10.95
C SER A 39 6.80 -2.95 10.94
N ILE A 40 6.38 -2.51 12.14
CA ILE A 40 5.37 -1.46 12.27
C ILE A 40 5.82 -0.12 11.68
N GLN A 41 7.14 0.11 11.66
CA GLN A 41 7.78 1.24 11.01
C GLN A 41 8.74 0.72 9.93
N PRO A 42 8.24 0.45 8.71
CA PRO A 42 9.06 -0.03 7.62
C PRO A 42 10.19 0.94 7.28
N VAL A 43 11.38 0.38 7.03
CA VAL A 43 12.55 1.12 6.58
C VAL A 43 13.02 0.60 5.23
N GLY A 44 13.22 1.51 4.27
CA GLY A 44 13.66 1.20 2.91
C GLY A 44 12.75 0.18 2.24
N ASP A 45 13.34 -0.93 1.79
CA ASP A 45 12.68 -2.01 1.05
C ASP A 45 11.58 -2.74 1.82
N GLU A 46 11.56 -2.65 3.16
CA GLU A 46 10.45 -3.16 3.95
C GLU A 46 9.12 -2.50 3.57
N THR A 47 9.16 -1.23 3.15
CA THR A 47 7.96 -0.50 2.70
C THR A 47 7.37 -1.12 1.44
N PHE A 48 8.22 -1.53 0.49
CA PHE A 48 7.81 -2.22 -0.73
C PHE A 48 7.33 -3.63 -0.43
N THR A 49 8.02 -4.33 0.47
CA THR A 49 7.66 -5.68 0.92
C THR A 49 6.30 -5.67 1.60
N GLY A 50 6.05 -4.72 2.51
CA GLY A 50 4.77 -4.54 3.20
C GLY A 50 3.62 -4.27 2.23
N ALA A 51 3.81 -3.32 1.29
CA ALA A 51 2.81 -3.02 0.28
C ALA A 51 2.50 -4.26 -0.59
N LYS A 52 3.53 -5.00 -1.03
CA LYS A 52 3.35 -6.23 -1.81
C LYS A 52 2.62 -7.32 -1.02
N ASN A 53 3.02 -7.55 0.22
CA ASN A 53 2.40 -8.56 1.08
C ASN A 53 0.93 -8.27 1.31
N ARG A 54 0.57 -7.01 1.60
CA ARG A 54 -0.84 -6.60 1.71
C ARG A 54 -1.61 -6.93 0.43
N ALA A 55 -1.10 -6.57 -0.75
CA ALA A 55 -1.78 -6.85 -2.02
C ALA A 55 -1.96 -8.35 -2.29
N LEU A 56 -0.94 -9.18 -2.01
CA LEU A 56 -1.01 -10.63 -2.18
C LEU A 56 -1.94 -11.29 -1.15
N ASN A 57 -1.98 -10.78 0.08
CA ASN A 57 -2.89 -11.25 1.12
C ASN A 57 -4.35 -10.97 0.75
N LEU A 58 -4.64 -9.82 0.13
CA LEU A 58 -5.98 -9.54 -0.43
C LEU A 58 -6.35 -10.52 -1.53
N LYS A 59 -5.43 -10.83 -2.46
CA LYS A 59 -5.67 -11.82 -3.52
C LYS A 59 -5.96 -13.21 -2.95
N THR A 60 -5.27 -13.57 -1.86
CA THR A 60 -5.54 -14.82 -1.14
C THR A 60 -6.92 -14.78 -0.46
N LEU A 61 -7.26 -13.68 0.21
CA LEU A 61 -8.56 -13.46 0.84
C LEU A 61 -9.70 -13.52 -0.18
N ASP A 62 -9.53 -12.90 -1.34
CA ASP A 62 -10.47 -12.94 -2.46
C ASP A 62 -10.77 -14.35 -2.93
N ARG A 63 -9.72 -15.15 -3.15
CA ARG A 63 -9.87 -16.57 -3.52
C ARG A 63 -10.57 -17.39 -2.44
N LEU A 64 -10.21 -17.17 -1.17
CA LEU A 64 -10.79 -17.94 -0.05
C LEU A 64 -12.27 -17.62 0.18
N ASN A 65 -12.70 -16.40 -0.14
CA ASN A 65 -14.06 -15.92 0.11
C ASN A 65 -14.90 -15.78 -1.16
N ASN A 66 -14.37 -16.17 -2.33
CA ASN A 66 -15.02 -16.04 -3.64
C ASN A 66 -15.56 -14.62 -3.92
N ILE A 67 -14.75 -13.59 -3.61
CA ILE A 67 -15.17 -12.18 -3.76
C ILE A 67 -15.16 -11.77 -5.25
N ASN A 68 -14.26 -12.32 -6.06
CA ASN A 68 -14.09 -12.06 -7.48
C ASN A 68 -13.75 -10.58 -7.79
N ALA A 69 -12.74 -10.05 -7.10
CA ALA A 69 -12.20 -8.71 -7.34
C ALA A 69 -11.27 -8.65 -8.56
N ASP A 70 -11.21 -7.48 -9.18
CA ASP A 70 -10.40 -7.21 -10.39
C ASP A 70 -8.97 -6.78 -10.05
N LEU A 71 -8.80 -6.01 -8.96
CA LEU A 71 -7.52 -5.45 -8.50
C LEU A 71 -7.36 -5.54 -6.97
N PHE A 72 -6.12 -5.69 -6.54
CA PHE A 72 -5.71 -5.77 -5.15
C PHE A 72 -4.64 -4.72 -4.87
N VAL A 73 -4.92 -3.79 -3.96
CA VAL A 73 -4.06 -2.63 -3.71
C VAL A 73 -3.52 -2.68 -2.29
N GLY A 74 -2.20 -2.83 -2.16
CA GLY A 74 -1.47 -2.64 -0.92
C GLY A 74 -0.89 -1.23 -0.84
N ILE A 75 -0.98 -0.59 0.33
CA ILE A 75 -0.41 0.74 0.58
C ILE A 75 0.33 0.72 1.91
N GLU A 76 1.62 0.97 1.89
CA GLU A 76 2.49 1.00 3.06
C GLU A 76 3.20 2.35 3.15
N GLY A 77 3.25 2.92 4.36
CA GLY A 77 4.10 4.08 4.64
C GLY A 77 5.40 3.63 5.28
N GLY A 78 6.49 4.29 4.95
CA GLY A 78 7.80 3.96 5.52
C GLY A 78 8.75 5.14 5.46
N ILE A 79 9.98 4.88 5.90
CA ILE A 79 11.07 5.85 5.84
C ILE A 79 12.27 5.27 5.10
N ALA A 80 13.03 6.11 4.42
CA ALA A 80 14.28 5.72 3.76
C ALA A 80 15.38 6.71 4.11
N LYS A 81 16.62 6.20 4.18
CA LYS A 81 17.81 7.03 4.36
C LYS A 81 18.49 7.19 3.02
N GLU A 82 18.48 8.40 2.49
CA GLU A 82 19.05 8.76 1.19
C GLU A 82 19.87 10.04 1.34
N TYR A 83 21.01 10.14 0.66
CA TYR A 83 21.87 11.33 0.75
C TYR A 83 22.18 11.77 2.21
N ASN A 84 22.39 10.80 3.11
CA ASN A 84 22.57 11.00 4.56
C ASN A 84 21.41 11.74 5.27
N LYS A 85 20.25 11.84 4.65
CA LYS A 85 19.02 12.41 5.18
C LYS A 85 17.96 11.32 5.29
N TRP A 86 16.97 11.55 6.13
CA TRP A 86 15.82 10.67 6.24
C TRP A 86 14.63 11.26 5.52
N PHE A 87 13.89 10.40 4.84
CA PHE A 87 12.69 10.76 4.11
C PHE A 87 11.56 9.84 4.51
N ALA A 88 10.35 10.37 4.58
CA ALA A 88 9.14 9.57 4.59
C ALA A 88 8.56 9.48 3.18
N PHE A 89 8.00 8.31 2.88
CA PHE A 89 7.31 8.03 1.62
C PHE A 89 6.26 6.93 1.80
N GLY A 90 5.33 6.86 0.85
CA GLY A 90 4.40 5.75 0.70
C GLY A 90 4.76 4.89 -0.51
N CYS A 91 4.55 3.58 -0.39
CA CYS A 91 4.62 2.63 -1.48
C CYS A 91 3.25 2.01 -1.72
N MET A 92 2.84 1.97 -2.99
CA MET A 92 1.64 1.31 -3.47
C MET A 92 2.05 0.12 -4.32
N CYS A 93 1.44 -1.03 -4.06
CA CYS A 93 1.55 -2.23 -4.89
C CYS A 93 0.17 -2.61 -5.39
N ILE A 94 0.02 -2.73 -6.70
CA ILE A 94 -1.22 -3.18 -7.33
C ILE A 94 -0.96 -4.55 -7.97
N VAL A 95 -1.79 -5.51 -7.61
CA VAL A 95 -1.82 -6.84 -8.21
C VAL A 95 -3.14 -7.01 -8.95
N ASP A 96 -3.11 -7.47 -10.20
CA ASP A 96 -4.31 -7.79 -10.96
C ASP A 96 -4.75 -9.26 -10.81
N LYS A 97 -5.92 -9.59 -11.34
CA LYS A 97 -6.43 -10.97 -11.38
C LYS A 97 -5.45 -11.96 -12.04
N SER A 98 -4.74 -11.55 -13.09
CA SER A 98 -3.76 -12.37 -13.80
C SER A 98 -2.46 -12.56 -13.02
N GLY A 99 -2.22 -11.78 -11.98
CA GLY A 99 -1.02 -11.83 -11.14
C GLY A 99 0.09 -10.88 -11.58
N ASN A 100 -0.18 -9.97 -12.51
CA ASN A 100 0.75 -8.88 -12.81
C ASN A 100 0.88 -7.97 -11.60
N ILE A 101 2.08 -7.44 -11.38
CA ILE A 101 2.42 -6.62 -10.22
C ILE A 101 3.01 -5.30 -10.69
N GLY A 102 2.44 -4.19 -10.23
CA GLY A 102 2.96 -2.84 -10.44
C GLY A 102 3.22 -2.13 -9.11
N PHE A 103 4.27 -1.31 -9.09
CA PHE A 103 4.62 -0.48 -7.94
C PHE A 103 4.58 1.00 -8.33
N GLY A 104 4.22 1.84 -7.34
CA GLY A 104 4.37 3.28 -7.42
C GLY A 104 4.67 3.84 -6.03
N THR A 105 5.39 4.96 -5.96
CA THR A 105 5.69 5.62 -4.70
C THR A 105 5.10 7.02 -4.65
N SER A 106 4.84 7.51 -3.44
CA SER A 106 4.62 8.93 -3.23
C SER A 106 5.94 9.70 -3.38
N PRO A 107 5.88 11.03 -3.58
CA PRO A 107 7.02 11.87 -3.34
C PRO A 107 7.60 11.64 -1.95
N HIS A 108 8.91 11.75 -1.85
CA HIS A 108 9.63 11.71 -0.59
C HIS A 108 9.63 13.10 0.03
N PHE A 109 9.52 13.18 1.35
CA PHE A 109 9.69 14.43 2.09
C PHE A 109 10.69 14.24 3.23
N GLU A 110 11.61 15.21 3.39
CA GLU A 110 12.66 15.14 4.40
C GLU A 110 12.06 15.16 5.81
N LEU A 111 12.56 14.28 6.67
CA LEU A 111 12.21 14.22 8.09
C LEU A 111 13.32 14.85 8.95
N PRO A 112 12.95 15.71 9.91
CA PRO A 112 13.88 16.14 10.95
C PRO A 112 14.37 14.96 11.80
N ASN A 113 15.64 14.96 12.20
CA ASN A 113 16.24 13.87 12.99
C ASN A 113 15.46 13.54 14.27
N ILE A 114 14.92 14.55 14.96
CA ILE A 114 14.11 14.37 16.18
C ILE A 114 12.85 13.52 15.95
N VAL A 115 12.30 13.50 14.73
CA VAL A 115 11.16 12.66 14.36
C VAL A 115 11.65 11.23 14.13
N VAL A 116 12.74 11.07 13.38
CA VAL A 116 13.32 9.77 13.05
C VAL A 116 13.75 9.01 14.32
N GLU A 117 14.37 9.70 15.27
CA GLU A 117 14.75 9.13 16.57
C GLU A 117 13.56 8.59 17.37
N LYS A 118 12.34 9.10 17.13
CA LYS A 118 11.13 8.57 17.75
C LYS A 118 10.52 7.41 16.96
N LEU A 119 10.70 7.41 15.63
CA LEU A 119 10.21 6.35 14.75
C LEU A 119 11.05 5.06 14.86
N LEU A 120 12.35 5.19 15.13
CA LEU A 120 13.30 4.07 15.20
C LEU A 120 13.57 3.55 16.63
N LYS A 121 12.79 3.99 17.63
CA LYS A 121 12.83 3.46 19.00
C LYS A 121 11.95 2.24 19.14
#